data_AF-A0A1G3BYJ1-F1
#
_entry.id   AF-A0A1G3BYJ1-F1
#
_cell.length_a   1.000
_cell.length_b   1.000
_cell.length_c   1.000
_cell.angle_alpha   90.00
_cell.angle_beta   90.00
_cell.angle_gamma   90.00
#
_symmetry.space_group_name_H-M   'P 1'
#
loop_
_entity.id
_entity.type
_entity.pdbx_description
1 polymer ?
#
loop_
_entity_poly.entity_id
_entity_poly.type
_entity_poly.pdbx_seq_one_letter_code
_entity_poly.pdbx_strand_id
1 'polypeptide(L)' 'MLQQDNPSDYVIGTGESHSVREFVEFAFKHVGVELEWKGKGIDEKGIVCSLASNLQPPTSNRNQYRRYHY' A
#
# COMPACT_ATOMS: atom_id res chain seq x y z
N MET A 1 18.71 -23.68 -28.70
CA MET A 1 18.76 -22.51 -29.58
C MET A 1 18.44 -21.29 -28.74
N LEU A 2 19.40 -20.38 -28.56
CA LEU A 2 19.52 -19.50 -27.37
C LEU A 2 19.60 -18.00 -27.71
N GLN A 3 19.31 -17.56 -28.93
CA GLN A 3 19.39 -16.13 -29.28
C GLN A 3 18.30 -15.76 -30.29
N GLN A 4 17.50 -14.74 -29.96
CA GLN A 4 16.53 -14.08 -30.85
C GLN A 4 17.24 -12.94 -31.58
N ASP A 5 16.98 -12.78 -32.88
CA ASP A 5 17.69 -11.82 -33.75
C ASP A 5 17.33 -10.36 -33.50
N ASN A 6 16.25 -10.06 -32.76
CA ASN A 6 15.85 -8.69 -32.44
C ASN A 6 15.44 -8.56 -30.96
N PRO A 7 16.05 -7.65 -30.18
CA PRO A 7 15.61 -7.39 -28.82
C PRO A 7 14.21 -6.78 -28.86
N SER A 8 13.26 -7.45 -28.23
CA SER A 8 11.89 -6.95 -28.07
C SER A 8 11.58 -6.85 -26.58
N ASP A 9 10.94 -5.76 -26.18
CA ASP A 9 10.51 -5.57 -24.81
C ASP A 9 9.25 -6.42 -24.56
N TYR A 10 9.40 -7.45 -23.74
CA TYR A 10 8.30 -8.32 -23.34
C TYR A 10 7.87 -7.97 -21.92
N VAL A 11 6.61 -7.56 -21.76
CA VAL A 11 5.97 -7.51 -20.44
C VAL A 11 5.31 -8.87 -20.20
N ILE A 12 5.92 -9.68 -19.35
CA ILE A 12 5.39 -10.98 -18.96
C ILE A 12 4.58 -10.79 -17.68
N GLY A 13 3.25 -10.72 -17.82
CA GLY A 13 2.32 -10.81 -16.70
C GLY A 13 1.90 -12.25 -16.46
N THR A 14 1.50 -12.59 -15.23
CA THR A 14 0.93 -13.92 -14.88
C THR A 14 -0.39 -14.22 -15.59
N GLY A 15 -0.99 -13.25 -16.29
CA GLY A 15 -2.31 -13.35 -16.91
C GLY A 15 -3.46 -13.11 -15.92
N GLU A 16 -3.16 -13.00 -14.63
CA GLU A 16 -4.14 -12.70 -13.58
C GLU A 16 -4.16 -11.20 -13.28
N SER A 17 -5.35 -10.62 -13.26
CA SER A 17 -5.56 -9.21 -12.89
C SER A 17 -6.08 -9.15 -11.47
N HIS A 18 -5.33 -8.48 -10.59
CA HIS A 18 -5.75 -8.23 -9.21
C HIS A 18 -6.27 -6.80 -9.07
N SER A 19 -7.26 -6.63 -8.21
CA SER A 19 -7.75 -5.30 -7.89
C SER A 19 -6.79 -4.58 -6.94
N VAL A 20 -6.74 -3.24 -7.03
CA VAL A 20 -5.96 -2.41 -6.10
C VAL A 20 -6.41 -2.66 -4.65
N ARG A 21 -7.70 -2.93 -4.45
CA ARG A 21 -8.26 -3.27 -3.14
C ARG A 21 -7.66 -4.55 -2.57
N GLU A 22 -7.59 -5.62 -3.35
CA GLU A 22 -6.97 -6.88 -2.91
C GLU A 22 -5.52 -6.66 -2.53
N PHE A 23 -4.74 -5.94 -3.35
CA PHE A 23 -3.35 -5.62 -3.04
C PHE A 23 -3.20 -4.90 -1.69
N VAL A 24 -4.05 -3.89 -1.45
CA VAL A 24 -4.09 -3.15 -0.19
C VAL A 24 -4.45 -4.09 0.96
N GLU A 25 -5.53 -4.87 0.85
CA GLU A 25 -5.93 -5.82 1.89
C GLU A 25 -4.82 -6.81 2.25
N PHE A 26 -4.11 -7.36 1.25
CA PHE A 26 -2.97 -8.24 1.47
C PHE A 26 -1.78 -7.55 2.15
N ALA A 27 -1.42 -6.34 1.69
CA ALA A 27 -0.30 -5.59 2.24
C ALA A 27 -0.53 -5.24 3.72
N PHE A 28 -1.72 -4.72 4.05
CA PHE A 28 -2.05 -4.33 5.42
C PHE A 28 -2.22 -5.55 6.33
N LYS A 29 -2.79 -6.66 5.84
CA LYS A 29 -2.85 -7.93 6.58
C LYS A 29 -1.46 -8.46 6.93
N HIS A 30 -0.48 -8.39 6.02
CA HIS A 30 0.88 -8.84 6.29
C HIS A 30 1.56 -8.05 7.42
N VAL A 31 1.21 -6.77 7.51
CA VAL A 31 1.74 -5.85 8.49
C VAL A 31 0.96 -5.93 9.82
N GLY A 32 -0.18 -6.63 9.86
CA GLY A 32 -1.02 -6.79 11.05
C GLY A 32 -1.99 -5.63 11.24
N VAL A 33 -2.36 -4.94 10.17
CA VAL A 33 -3.31 -3.83 10.17
C VAL A 33 -4.66 -4.32 9.64
N GLU A 34 -5.70 -4.14 10.45
CA GLU A 34 -7.08 -4.38 10.02
C GLU A 34 -7.67 -3.11 9.40
N LEU A 35 -8.13 -3.23 8.16
CA LEU A 35 -8.78 -2.15 7.41
C LEU A 35 -10.29 -2.38 7.34
N GLU A 36 -11.05 -1.33 7.65
CA GLU A 36 -12.48 -1.23 7.39
C GLU A 36 -12.71 -0.26 6.23
N TRP A 37 -13.31 -0.74 5.15
CA TRP A 37 -13.64 0.09 4.01
C TRP A 37 -15.01 0.77 4.22
N LYS A 38 -15.04 2.11 4.10
CA LYS A 38 -16.28 2.90 4.12
C LYS A 38 -16.39 3.76 2.88
N GLY A 39 -17.59 3.85 2.33
CA GLY A 39 -17.87 4.61 1.10
C GLY A 39 -18.08 3.71 -0.11
N LYS A 40 -18.17 4.32 -1.30
CA LYS A 40 -18.38 3.63 -2.57
C LYS A 40 -17.78 4.43 -3.72
N GLY A 41 -17.14 3.75 -4.67
CA GLY A 41 -16.58 4.39 -5.86
C GLY A 41 -15.40 5.29 -5.52
N ILE A 42 -15.43 6.54 -5.98
CA ILE A 42 -14.35 7.51 -5.76
C ILE A 42 -14.21 7.96 -4.30
N ASP A 43 -15.29 7.83 -3.52
CA ASP A 43 -15.32 8.25 -2.11
C ASP A 43 -15.00 7.09 -1.15
N GLU A 44 -14.56 5.94 -1.67
CA GLU A 44 -14.15 4.81 -0.85
C GLU A 44 -12.87 5.15 -0.06
N LYS A 45 -12.93 4.95 1.26
CA LYS A 45 -11.83 5.20 2.20
C LYS A 45 -11.58 3.94 3.02
N GLY A 46 -10.32 3.50 3.04
CA GLY A 46 -9.85 2.47 3.97
C GLY A 46 -9.49 3.11 5.31
N ILE A 47 -10.23 2.75 6.36
CA ILE A 47 -10.00 3.23 7.73
C ILE A 47 -9.29 2.13 8.50
N VAL A 48 -8.21 2.47 9.17
CA VAL A 48 -7.49 1.53 10.05
C VAL A 48 -8.28 1.34 11.33
N CYS A 49 -8.78 0.12 11.56
CA CYS A 49 -9.53 -0.24 12.77
C CYS A 49 -8.63 -0.73 13.90
N SER A 50 -7.60 -1.50 13.56
CA SER A 50 -6.70 -2.08 14.56
C SER A 50 -5.30 -2.25 13.99
N LEU A 51 -4.31 -2.07 14.85
CA LEU A 51 -2.89 -2.29 14.57
C LEU A 51 -2.42 -3.39 15.52
N ALA A 52 -1.80 -4.44 14.97
CA ALA A 52 -1.06 -5.39 15.78
C ALA A 52 0.06 -4.64 16.53
N SER A 53 0.17 -4.88 17.85
CA SER A 53 1.01 -4.12 18.79
C SER A 53 2.52 -4.17 18.49
N ASN A 54 2.95 -4.99 17.53
CA ASN A 54 4.34 -5.09 17.05
C ASN A 54 4.69 -4.10 15.95
N LEU A 55 3.72 -3.33 15.46
CA LEU A 55 3.95 -2.23 14.53
C LEU A 55 4.53 -1.03 15.26
N GLN A 56 5.83 -0.78 15.10
CA GLN A 56 6.35 0.56 15.33
C GLN A 56 5.64 1.50 14.35
N PRO A 57 4.88 2.51 14.83
CA PRO A 57 4.27 3.47 13.92
C PRO A 57 5.40 4.14 13.11
N PRO A 58 5.22 4.36 11.79
CA PRO A 58 6.15 5.17 11.03
C PRO A 58 6.21 6.52 11.74
N THR A 59 7.37 6.81 12.31
CA THR A 59 7.61 7.89 13.28
C THR A 59 6.73 9.11 13.01
N SER A 60 5.79 9.35 13.93
CA SER A 60 5.18 10.66 14.08
C SER A 60 6.33 11.63 14.41
N ASN A 61 6.87 12.29 13.39
CA ASN A 61 7.72 13.44 13.59
C ASN A 61 6.84 14.57 14.14
N ARG A 62 6.59 14.52 15.45
CA ARG A 62 5.89 15.54 16.24
C ARG A 62 6.73 16.82 16.43
N ASN A 63 7.87 16.98 15.73
CA ASN A 63 8.82 18.08 15.91
C ASN A 63 8.87 19.06 14.74
N GLN A 64 7.73 19.52 14.20
CA GLN A 64 7.72 20.69 13.30
C GLN A 64 6.83 21.86 13.73
N TYR A 65 6.23 21.82 14.92
CA TYR A 65 5.51 22.98 15.48
C TYR A 65 6.04 23.40 16.85
N ARG A 66 7.36 23.63 16.97
CA ARG A 66 7.88 24.57 17.99
C ARG A 66 7.99 25.96 17.36
N ARG A 67 6.85 26.64 17.36
CA ARG A 67 6.65 28.00 17.87
C ARG A 67 7.78 29.00 17.53
N TYR A 68 7.58 29.80 16.49
CA TYR A 68 8.26 31.10 16.36
C TYR A 68 7.83 31.96 17.55
N HIS A 69 8.72 32.11 18.53
CA HIS A 69 8.65 33.18 19.51
C HIS A 69 9.51 34.34 18.99
N TYR A 70 8.89 35.49 18.79
CA TYR A 70 9.57 36.79 18.77
C TYR A 70 9.95 37.17 20.20
#